data_AF-A0A4S3LLG4-F1
#
_entry.id   AF-A0A4S3LLG4-F1
#
_cell.length_a   1.000
_cell.length_b   1.000
_cell.length_c   1.000
_cell.angle_alpha   90.00
_cell.angle_beta   90.00
_cell.angle_gamma   90.00
#
_symmetry.space_group_name_H-M   'P 1'
#
loop_
_entity.id
_entity.type
_entity.pdbx_description
1 polymer ?
#
loop_
_entity_poly.entity_id
_entity_poly.type
_entity_poly.pdbx_seq_one_letter_code
_entity_poly.pdbx_strand_id
1 'polypeptide(L)'
;MDKKFEKALMPHLLAAVKYARSRLPLKATNKIYTDKRMVSQMMPKDPKRWSLHTAEADEIRTKNIRALRALKLAPRETANKLEHDYINRIPHAGNCGENAILAYYYLLDRAQRLDSAAKTEVQIMRVYLPAPVDHAFVLIGTRPAGYSRLLLENTLVCDPWTKIVCRLEDFDKLWRLKMEKWSSRGLAGLCGEGYYSHHGDSCSLNTVRIGKLQVDQERNESRYSAGQHSLVDGQSFR
;
A
#
# COMPACT_ATOMS: atom_id res chain seq x y z
N MET A 1 -5.42 -6.99 21.16
CA MET A 1 -6.32 -6.47 20.10
C MET A 1 -7.73 -6.98 20.32
N ASP A 2 -8.73 -6.11 20.19
CA ASP A 2 -10.14 -6.50 20.25
C ASP A 2 -10.58 -7.29 18.99
N LYS A 3 -10.97 -8.56 19.18
CA LYS A 3 -11.47 -9.43 18.11
C LYS A 3 -12.75 -8.90 17.45
N LYS A 4 -13.58 -8.14 18.18
CA LYS A 4 -14.80 -7.53 17.62
C LYS A 4 -14.44 -6.41 16.65
N PHE A 5 -13.47 -5.57 17.01
CA PHE A 5 -12.94 -4.51 16.14
C PHE A 5 -12.36 -5.11 14.85
N GLU A 6 -11.51 -6.13 14.96
CA GLU A 6 -10.95 -6.83 13.80
C GLU A 6 -12.04 -7.39 12.89
N LYS A 7 -12.98 -8.16 13.46
CA LYS A 7 -14.08 -8.77 12.71
C LYS A 7 -14.96 -7.72 12.02
N ALA A 8 -15.18 -6.58 12.66
CA ALA A 8 -16.00 -5.49 12.12
C ALA A 8 -15.32 -4.79 10.93
N LEU A 9 -14.00 -4.53 11.01
CA LEU A 9 -13.31 -3.75 9.99
C LEU A 9 -12.73 -4.59 8.84
N MET A 10 -12.48 -5.88 9.05
CA MET A 10 -11.89 -6.77 8.04
C MET A 10 -12.61 -6.71 6.68
N PRO A 11 -13.96 -6.76 6.58
CA PRO A 11 -14.65 -6.67 5.30
C PRO A 11 -14.41 -5.34 4.57
N HIS A 12 -14.31 -4.24 5.31
CA HIS A 12 -14.07 -2.91 4.75
C HIS A 12 -12.64 -2.76 4.22
N LEU A 13 -11.66 -3.28 4.96
CA LEU A 13 -10.27 -3.30 4.51
C LEU A 13 -10.08 -4.17 3.27
N LEU A 14 -10.70 -5.35 3.24
CA LEU A 14 -10.71 -6.21 2.04
C LEU A 14 -11.39 -5.52 0.85
N ALA A 15 -12.45 -4.76 1.08
CA ALA A 15 -13.09 -3.95 0.04
C ALA A 15 -12.17 -2.83 -0.47
N ALA A 16 -11.42 -2.17 0.42
CA ALA A 16 -10.43 -1.15 0.05
C ALA A 16 -9.31 -1.76 -0.82
N VAL A 17 -8.82 -2.96 -0.47
CA VAL A 17 -7.86 -3.69 -1.31
C VAL A 17 -8.42 -3.98 -2.70
N LYS A 18 -9.68 -4.45 -2.78
CA LYS A 18 -10.32 -4.71 -4.08
C LYS A 18 -10.50 -3.43 -4.89
N TYR A 19 -10.94 -2.35 -4.25
CA TYR A 19 -11.15 -1.04 -4.85
C TYR A 19 -9.86 -0.50 -5.46
N ALA A 20 -8.80 -0.35 -4.66
CA ALA A 20 -7.53 0.23 -5.13
C ALA A 20 -6.96 -0.54 -6.32
N ARG A 21 -7.04 -1.87 -6.27
CA ARG A 21 -6.52 -2.74 -7.33
C ARG A 21 -7.33 -2.73 -8.61
N SER A 22 -8.63 -2.46 -8.56
CA SER A 22 -9.44 -2.41 -9.77
C SER A 22 -9.17 -1.13 -10.59
N ARG A 23 -8.69 -0.06 -9.95
CA ARG A 23 -8.32 1.21 -10.60
C ARG A 23 -6.93 1.17 -11.26
N LEU A 24 -6.11 0.15 -10.94
CA LEU A 24 -4.74 -0.01 -11.42
C LEU A 24 -4.54 -1.37 -12.13
N PRO A 25 -5.19 -1.59 -13.29
CA PRO A 25 -5.26 -2.91 -13.93
C PRO A 25 -3.94 -3.42 -14.50
N LEU A 26 -2.97 -2.54 -14.80
CA LEU A 26 -1.74 -2.93 -15.50
C LEU A 26 -0.71 -3.71 -14.64
N LYS A 27 -1.02 -4.00 -13.36
CA LYS A 27 -0.13 -4.53 -12.31
C LYS A 27 1.02 -3.55 -11.96
N ALA A 28 1.74 -3.86 -10.88
CA ALA A 28 2.80 -3.01 -10.36
C ALA A 28 4.06 -3.05 -11.24
N THR A 29 4.76 -1.92 -11.30
CA THR A 29 5.99 -1.72 -12.08
C THR A 29 7.21 -2.40 -11.47
N ASN A 30 7.22 -2.64 -10.17
CA ASN A 30 8.32 -3.23 -9.41
C ASN A 30 8.13 -4.73 -9.12
N LYS A 31 7.40 -5.44 -9.99
CA LYS A 31 7.15 -6.87 -9.84
C LYS A 31 7.27 -7.57 -11.19
N ILE A 32 8.50 -7.88 -11.56
CA ILE A 32 8.84 -8.31 -12.92
C ILE A 32 9.65 -9.60 -12.91
N TYR A 33 9.52 -10.39 -13.96
CA TYR A 33 10.46 -11.49 -14.24
C TYR A 33 11.71 -10.90 -14.87
N THR A 34 12.88 -11.24 -14.33
CA THR A 34 14.19 -10.84 -14.88
C THR A 34 14.47 -11.59 -16.19
N ASP A 35 14.20 -12.90 -16.22
CA ASP A 35 14.24 -13.68 -17.46
C ASP A 35 12.86 -13.68 -18.16
N LYS A 36 12.75 -12.92 -19.25
CA LYS A 36 11.54 -12.88 -20.08
C LYS A 36 11.28 -14.17 -20.85
N ARG A 37 12.29 -15.01 -21.09
CA ARG A 37 12.12 -16.31 -21.76
C ARG A 37 11.23 -17.24 -20.94
N MET A 38 11.33 -17.18 -19.60
CA MET A 38 10.41 -17.88 -18.69
C MET A 38 8.96 -17.45 -18.91
N VAL A 39 8.71 -16.15 -19.11
CA VAL A 39 7.37 -15.63 -19.38
C VAL A 39 6.84 -16.17 -20.70
N SER A 40 7.67 -16.16 -21.76
CA SER A 40 7.30 -16.70 -23.07
C SER A 40 6.91 -18.19 -23.01
N GLN A 41 7.59 -19.00 -22.20
CA GLN A 41 7.25 -20.41 -22.00
C GLN A 41 5.93 -20.61 -21.23
N MET A 42 5.61 -19.71 -20.29
CA MET A 42 4.37 -19.79 -19.51
C MET A 42 3.16 -19.19 -20.23
N MET A 43 3.38 -18.25 -21.15
CA MET A 43 2.33 -17.50 -21.84
C MET A 43 1.31 -18.37 -22.57
N PRO A 44 1.67 -19.46 -23.28
CA PRO A 44 0.69 -20.36 -23.90
C PRO A 44 -0.30 -20.99 -22.91
N LYS A 45 0.08 -21.15 -21.64
CA LYS A 45 -0.77 -21.78 -20.60
C LYS A 45 -1.83 -20.84 -20.04
N ASP A 46 -1.55 -19.54 -19.99
CA ASP A 46 -2.48 -18.52 -19.49
C ASP A 46 -2.12 -17.13 -20.06
N PRO A 47 -2.45 -16.86 -21.33
CA PRO A 47 -1.96 -15.68 -22.04
C PRO A 47 -2.33 -14.37 -21.34
N LYS A 48 -3.55 -14.28 -20.79
CA LYS A 48 -4.04 -13.08 -20.09
C LYS A 48 -3.26 -12.81 -18.80
N ARG A 49 -2.83 -13.85 -18.08
CA ARG A 49 -2.06 -13.70 -16.85
C ARG A 49 -0.63 -13.23 -17.11
N TRP A 50 -0.05 -13.69 -18.21
CA TRP A 50 1.38 -13.53 -18.53
C TRP A 50 1.68 -12.40 -19.50
N SER A 51 0.71 -11.94 -20.30
CA SER A 51 0.87 -10.78 -21.20
C SER A 51 1.33 -9.51 -20.47
N LEU A 52 0.90 -9.34 -19.22
CA LEU A 52 1.35 -8.24 -18.35
C LEU A 52 2.77 -8.42 -17.80
N HIS A 53 3.57 -9.37 -18.28
CA HIS A 53 4.95 -9.60 -17.82
C HIS A 53 5.97 -9.58 -18.95
N THR A 54 5.54 -9.20 -20.17
CA THR A 54 6.42 -8.96 -21.32
C THR A 54 7.24 -7.68 -21.15
N ALA A 55 8.31 -7.53 -21.94
CA ALA A 55 9.11 -6.31 -21.96
C ALA A 55 8.29 -5.08 -22.38
N GLU A 56 7.45 -5.23 -23.41
CA GLU A 56 6.53 -4.18 -23.88
C GLU A 56 5.56 -3.73 -22.77
N ALA A 57 4.98 -4.69 -22.03
CA ALA A 57 4.10 -4.37 -20.92
C ALA A 57 4.83 -3.66 -19.77
N ASP A 58 6.09 -4.01 -19.50
CA ASP A 58 6.92 -3.31 -18.52
C ASP A 58 7.20 -1.86 -18.92
N GLU A 59 7.50 -1.62 -20.19
CA GLU A 59 7.73 -0.28 -20.72
C GLU A 59 6.46 0.57 -20.63
N ILE A 60 5.31 0.04 -21.05
CA ILE A 60 4.01 0.71 -20.95
C ILE A 60 3.71 1.07 -19.49
N ARG A 61 3.91 0.12 -18.56
CA ARG A 61 3.68 0.38 -17.13
C ARG A 61 4.59 1.49 -16.60
N THR A 62 5.87 1.45 -16.94
CA THR A 62 6.88 2.40 -16.47
C THR A 62 6.60 3.79 -17.01
N LYS A 63 6.23 3.90 -18.29
CA LYS A 63 5.80 5.16 -18.90
C LYS A 63 4.55 5.72 -18.22
N ASN A 64 3.53 4.89 -17.98
CA ASN A 64 2.29 5.30 -17.33
C ASN A 64 2.52 5.84 -15.91
N ILE A 65 3.27 5.11 -15.07
CA ILE A 65 3.52 5.56 -13.70
C ILE A 65 4.37 6.84 -13.65
N ARG A 66 5.35 6.97 -14.56
CA ARG A 66 6.19 8.18 -14.66
C ARG A 66 5.34 9.38 -15.09
N ALA A 67 4.47 9.21 -16.09
CA ALA A 67 3.57 10.24 -16.55
C ALA A 67 2.62 10.70 -15.44
N LEU A 68 2.04 9.77 -14.67
CA LEU A 68 1.19 10.10 -13.53
C LEU A 68 1.96 10.89 -12.47
N ARG A 69 3.15 10.42 -12.07
CA ARG A 69 3.98 11.07 -11.04
C ARG A 69 4.53 12.43 -11.49
N ALA A 70 4.77 12.62 -12.78
CA ALA A 70 5.23 13.89 -13.34
C ALA A 70 4.20 15.02 -13.18
N LEU A 71 2.92 14.70 -13.00
CA LEU A 71 1.87 15.68 -12.72
C LEU A 71 2.01 16.32 -11.33
N LYS A 72 2.77 15.71 -10.41
CA LYS A 72 3.02 16.22 -9.04
C LYS A 72 1.74 16.59 -8.28
N LEU A 73 0.66 15.87 -8.53
CA LEU A 73 -0.64 16.07 -7.88
C LEU A 73 -0.54 15.78 -6.38
N ALA A 74 -1.33 16.48 -5.58
CA ALA A 74 -1.53 16.12 -4.18
C ALA A 74 -2.13 14.71 -4.07
N PRO A 75 -2.03 14.03 -2.91
CA PRO A 75 -2.54 12.66 -2.78
C PRO A 75 -4.04 12.53 -3.10
N ARG A 76 -4.89 13.47 -2.65
CA ARG A 76 -6.33 13.46 -2.96
C ARG A 76 -6.61 13.64 -4.45
N GLU A 77 -5.91 14.58 -5.08
CA GLU A 77 -6.01 14.83 -6.52
C GLU A 77 -5.56 13.62 -7.34
N THR A 78 -4.50 12.92 -6.88
CA THR A 78 -4.05 11.66 -7.46
C THR A 78 -5.15 10.59 -7.38
N ALA A 79 -5.80 10.43 -6.23
CA ALA A 79 -6.91 9.49 -6.06
C ALA A 79 -8.09 9.83 -6.98
N ASN A 80 -8.50 11.10 -7.01
CA ASN A 80 -9.58 11.58 -7.86
C ASN A 80 -9.27 11.37 -9.35
N LYS A 81 -8.03 11.65 -9.79
CA LYS A 81 -7.58 11.41 -11.16
C LYS A 81 -7.64 9.93 -11.52
N LEU A 82 -7.13 9.06 -10.65
CA LEU A 82 -7.15 7.61 -10.89
C LEU A 82 -8.58 7.04 -10.94
N GLU A 83 -9.50 7.57 -10.12
CA GLU A 83 -10.93 7.21 -10.20
C GLU A 83 -11.54 7.69 -11.52
N HIS A 84 -11.30 8.94 -11.90
CA HIS A 84 -11.79 9.51 -13.16
C HIS A 84 -11.26 8.71 -14.37
N ASP A 85 -9.98 8.39 -14.39
CA ASP A 85 -9.36 7.63 -15.47
C ASP A 85 -9.91 6.20 -15.52
N TYR A 86 -10.16 5.57 -14.37
CA TYR A 86 -10.84 4.28 -14.31
C TYR A 86 -12.25 4.32 -14.91
N ILE A 87 -13.06 5.34 -14.57
CA ILE A 87 -14.41 5.53 -15.13
C ILE A 87 -14.34 5.69 -16.65
N ASN A 88 -13.35 6.43 -17.15
CA ASN A 88 -13.13 6.65 -18.57
C ASN A 88 -12.36 5.52 -19.27
N ARG A 89 -12.13 4.38 -18.59
CA ARG A 89 -11.42 3.20 -19.12
C ARG A 89 -10.00 3.49 -19.60
N ILE A 90 -9.35 4.49 -19.01
CA ILE A 90 -7.94 4.82 -19.23
C ILE A 90 -7.11 3.95 -18.27
N PRO A 91 -6.34 2.96 -18.77
CA PRO A 91 -5.66 2.01 -17.90
C PRO A 91 -4.43 2.63 -17.27
N HIS A 92 -4.28 2.48 -15.95
CA HIS A 92 -3.10 2.89 -15.21
C HIS A 92 -2.30 1.72 -14.66
N ALA A 93 -0.99 1.93 -14.58
CA ALA A 93 -0.10 1.16 -13.73
C ALA A 93 0.03 1.88 -12.39
N GLY A 94 0.20 1.12 -11.31
CA GLY A 94 0.45 1.72 -10.01
C GLY A 94 1.25 0.81 -9.11
N ASN A 95 2.04 1.41 -8.23
CA ASN A 95 2.88 0.73 -7.27
C ASN A 95 2.28 0.85 -5.85
N CYS A 96 3.04 0.53 -4.81
CA CYS A 96 2.63 0.64 -3.41
C CYS A 96 2.05 2.01 -3.08
N GLY A 97 2.68 3.11 -3.51
CA GLY A 97 2.23 4.48 -3.28
C GLY A 97 0.82 4.74 -3.81
N GLU A 98 0.57 4.50 -5.09
CA GLU A 98 -0.73 4.75 -5.74
C GLU A 98 -1.82 3.82 -5.18
N ASN A 99 -1.47 2.56 -4.89
CA ASN A 99 -2.39 1.63 -4.24
C ASN A 99 -2.79 2.08 -2.83
N ALA A 100 -1.82 2.55 -2.03
CA ALA A 100 -2.06 3.04 -0.68
C ALA A 100 -2.89 4.33 -0.67
N ILE A 101 -2.64 5.26 -1.62
CA ILE A 101 -3.46 6.48 -1.81
C ILE A 101 -4.92 6.11 -2.08
N LEU A 102 -5.19 5.24 -3.05
CA LEU A 102 -6.55 4.84 -3.40
C LEU A 102 -7.27 4.15 -2.23
N ALA A 103 -6.58 3.25 -1.51
CA ALA A 103 -7.18 2.58 -0.35
C ALA A 103 -7.42 3.55 0.82
N TYR A 104 -6.50 4.49 1.06
CA TYR A 104 -6.63 5.50 2.11
C TYR A 104 -7.89 6.35 1.88
N TYR A 105 -8.04 6.95 0.69
CA TYR A 105 -9.20 7.80 0.40
C TYR A 105 -10.51 7.02 0.30
N TYR A 106 -10.47 5.77 -0.20
CA TYR A 106 -11.65 4.90 -0.16
C TYR A 106 -12.18 4.69 1.27
N LEU A 107 -11.27 4.47 2.23
CA LEU A 107 -11.60 4.30 3.64
C LEU A 107 -12.01 5.63 4.28
N LEU A 108 -11.32 6.72 3.97
CA LEU A 108 -11.62 8.06 4.47
C LEU A 108 -13.03 8.52 4.07
N ASP A 109 -13.41 8.33 2.81
CA ASP A 109 -14.77 8.62 2.30
C ASP A 109 -15.86 7.76 2.95
N ARG A 110 -15.46 6.73 3.72
CA ARG A 110 -16.35 5.81 4.45
C ARG A 110 -16.14 5.87 5.96
N ALA A 111 -15.41 6.86 6.47
CA ALA A 111 -15.02 6.96 7.87
C ALA A 111 -16.21 6.80 8.84
N GLN A 112 -17.34 7.47 8.59
CA GLN A 112 -18.54 7.34 9.44
C GLN A 112 -19.10 5.90 9.50
N ARG A 113 -19.02 5.15 8.39
CA ARG A 113 -19.46 3.74 8.36
C ARG A 113 -18.49 2.86 9.13
N LEU A 114 -17.19 3.17 9.08
CA LEU A 114 -16.16 2.48 9.85
C LEU A 114 -16.32 2.76 11.34
N ASP A 115 -16.57 4.01 11.73
CA ASP A 115 -16.83 4.42 13.12
C ASP A 115 -18.05 3.65 13.68
N SER A 116 -19.13 3.59 12.89
CA SER A 116 -20.36 2.86 13.25
C SER A 116 -20.11 1.35 13.39
N ALA A 117 -19.35 0.74 12.48
CA ALA A 117 -19.03 -0.69 12.52
C ALA A 117 -18.13 -1.04 13.71
N ALA A 118 -17.14 -0.19 14.01
CA ALA A 118 -16.22 -0.35 15.13
C ALA A 118 -16.85 0.02 16.48
N LYS A 119 -17.98 0.72 16.49
CA LYS A 119 -18.62 1.31 17.68
C LYS A 119 -17.70 2.27 18.45
N THR A 120 -16.77 2.88 17.73
CA THR A 120 -15.78 3.83 18.25
C THR A 120 -15.18 4.60 17.09
N GLU A 121 -14.61 5.77 17.36
CA GLU A 121 -13.93 6.55 16.33
C GLU A 121 -12.65 5.84 15.85
N VAL A 122 -12.57 5.58 14.55
CA VAL A 122 -11.39 4.99 13.91
C VAL A 122 -10.43 6.08 13.42
N GLN A 123 -9.15 5.83 13.54
CA GLN A 123 -8.11 6.64 12.92
C GLN A 123 -7.52 5.89 11.73
N ILE A 124 -7.35 6.59 10.62
CA ILE A 124 -6.84 6.05 9.36
C ILE A 124 -5.57 6.82 9.03
N MET A 125 -4.49 6.11 8.75
CA MET A 125 -3.19 6.70 8.45
C MET A 125 -2.63 6.08 7.18
N ARG A 126 -2.19 6.90 6.23
CA ARG A 126 -1.32 6.42 5.15
C ARG A 126 0.11 6.39 5.69
N VAL A 127 0.78 5.25 5.52
CA VAL A 127 2.15 5.03 5.95
C VAL A 127 3.04 4.88 4.73
N TYR A 128 4.13 5.64 4.69
CA TYR A 128 5.24 5.40 3.79
C TYR A 128 6.49 5.08 4.59
N LEU A 129 7.15 3.98 4.21
CA LEU A 129 8.43 3.55 4.73
C LEU A 129 9.50 3.90 3.68
N PRO A 130 10.48 4.74 4.00
CA PRO A 130 11.53 5.10 3.06
C PRO A 130 12.46 3.91 2.76
N ALA A 131 13.43 4.15 1.87
CA ALA A 131 14.52 3.21 1.64
C ALA A 131 15.15 2.73 2.98
N PRO A 132 15.56 1.46 3.07
CA PRO A 132 15.70 0.51 1.96
C PRO A 132 14.38 -0.25 1.62
N VAL A 133 13.30 0.01 2.36
CA VAL A 133 12.01 -0.66 2.21
C VAL A 133 11.17 -0.11 1.06
N ASP A 134 11.11 1.22 0.92
CA ASP A 134 10.37 1.94 -0.15
C ASP A 134 8.96 1.37 -0.39
N HIS A 135 8.14 1.40 0.67
CA HIS A 135 6.82 0.78 0.64
C HIS A 135 5.76 1.66 1.28
N ALA A 136 4.54 1.62 0.74
CA ALA A 136 3.40 2.34 1.26
C ALA A 136 2.20 1.42 1.50
N PHE A 137 1.49 1.66 2.60
CA PHE A 137 0.27 0.96 2.99
C PHE A 137 -0.61 1.86 3.88
N VAL A 138 -1.75 1.35 4.33
CA VAL A 138 -2.68 2.06 5.21
C VAL A 138 -2.77 1.34 6.55
N LEU A 139 -2.77 2.11 7.63
CA LEU A 139 -3.12 1.66 8.97
C LEU A 139 -4.52 2.15 9.33
N ILE A 140 -5.27 1.32 10.01
CA ILE A 140 -6.51 1.70 10.69
C ILE A 140 -6.45 1.23 12.13
N GLY A 141 -6.89 2.05 13.07
CA GLY A 141 -6.89 1.70 14.49
C GLY A 141 -7.82 2.60 15.28
N THR A 142 -7.74 2.50 16.59
CA THR A 142 -8.42 3.40 17.52
C THR A 142 -7.43 4.40 18.09
N ARG A 143 -7.93 5.54 18.54
CA ARG A 143 -7.11 6.48 19.30
C ARG A 143 -6.58 5.77 20.55
N PRO A 144 -5.28 5.92 20.87
CA PRO A 144 -4.72 5.37 22.11
C PRO A 144 -5.40 5.97 23.35
N ALA A 145 -5.58 5.17 24.39
CA ALA A 145 -6.11 5.64 25.67
C ALA A 145 -4.99 6.27 26.53
N GLY A 146 -5.30 7.40 27.19
CA GLY A 146 -4.39 8.06 28.13
C GLY A 146 -3.09 8.61 27.50
N TYR A 147 -2.02 8.69 28.28
CA TYR A 147 -0.69 9.15 27.86
C TYR A 147 0.14 8.06 27.16
N SER A 148 -0.51 7.28 26.28
CA SER A 148 0.17 6.25 25.50
C SER A 148 1.10 6.88 24.45
N ARG A 149 2.29 6.27 24.26
CA ARG A 149 3.24 6.66 23.19
C ARG A 149 2.91 6.02 21.84
N LEU A 150 1.84 5.21 21.79
CA LEU A 150 1.40 4.56 20.56
C LEU A 150 0.77 5.58 19.61
N LEU A 151 0.95 5.38 18.32
CA LEU A 151 0.24 6.15 17.30
C LEU A 151 -1.22 5.71 17.18
N LEU A 152 -1.47 4.40 17.32
CA LEU A 152 -2.77 3.76 17.21
C LEU A 152 -2.87 2.59 18.19
N GLU A 153 -4.06 2.33 18.70
CA GLU A 153 -4.43 1.07 19.33
C GLU A 153 -5.24 0.20 18.36
N ASN A 154 -5.41 -1.09 18.68
CA ASN A 154 -6.18 -2.04 17.88
C ASN A 154 -5.85 -2.00 16.36
N THR A 155 -4.57 -1.89 16.03
CA THR A 155 -4.15 -1.51 14.68
C THR A 155 -4.19 -2.66 13.68
N LEU A 156 -4.88 -2.43 12.57
CA LEU A 156 -4.89 -3.29 11.39
C LEU A 156 -4.11 -2.63 10.25
N VAL A 157 -3.43 -3.46 9.46
CA VAL A 157 -2.76 -3.08 8.23
C VAL A 157 -3.67 -3.40 7.05
N CYS A 158 -3.72 -2.48 6.09
CA CYS A 158 -4.32 -2.65 4.78
C CYS A 158 -3.26 -2.32 3.71
N ASP A 159 -2.75 -3.36 3.07
CA ASP A 159 -1.78 -3.24 1.99
C ASP A 159 -2.37 -3.82 0.69
N PRO A 160 -2.91 -2.96 -0.20
CA PRO A 160 -3.50 -3.40 -1.46
C PRO A 160 -2.48 -3.93 -2.48
N TRP A 161 -1.22 -3.51 -2.37
CA TRP A 161 -0.17 -3.91 -3.29
C TRP A 161 0.22 -5.38 -3.04
N THR A 162 0.46 -5.75 -1.78
CA THR A 162 0.68 -7.16 -1.41
C THR A 162 -0.61 -7.97 -1.27
N LYS A 163 -1.78 -7.32 -1.14
CA LYS A 163 -3.05 -7.95 -0.75
C LYS A 163 -3.00 -8.53 0.67
N ILE A 164 -2.33 -7.84 1.58
CA ILE A 164 -2.29 -8.22 2.99
C ILE A 164 -3.28 -7.32 3.73
N VAL A 165 -4.19 -7.96 4.47
CA VAL A 165 -4.99 -7.31 5.50
C VAL A 165 -4.84 -8.14 6.75
N CYS A 166 -4.29 -7.55 7.80
CA CYS A 166 -3.95 -8.28 9.02
C CYS A 166 -3.78 -7.35 10.21
N ARG A 167 -3.55 -7.94 11.37
CA ARG A 167 -3.11 -7.23 12.57
C ARG A 167 -1.69 -6.72 12.37
N LEU A 168 -1.35 -5.58 12.97
CA LEU A 168 -0.01 -5.01 12.84
C LEU A 168 1.10 -5.99 13.28
N GLU A 169 0.86 -6.73 14.37
CA GLU A 169 1.78 -7.76 14.89
C GLU A 169 2.07 -8.91 13.91
N ASP A 170 1.14 -9.21 13.00
CA ASP A 170 1.27 -10.28 12.01
C ASP A 170 1.90 -9.81 10.69
N PHE A 171 2.04 -8.49 10.51
CA PHE A 171 2.38 -7.91 9.21
C PHE A 171 3.78 -8.30 8.72
N ASP A 172 4.81 -8.23 9.57
CA ASP A 172 6.18 -8.61 9.21
C ASP A 172 6.25 -10.06 8.72
N LYS A 173 5.60 -10.98 9.43
CA LYS A 173 5.55 -12.40 9.05
C LYS A 173 4.86 -12.59 7.70
N LEU A 174 3.67 -12.01 7.52
CA LEU A 174 2.90 -12.15 6.27
C LEU A 174 3.60 -11.48 5.08
N TRP A 175 4.29 -10.37 5.33
CA TRP A 175 5.12 -9.67 4.37
C TRP A 175 6.27 -10.56 3.89
N ARG A 176 7.07 -11.13 4.81
CA ARG A 176 8.18 -12.03 4.49
C ARG A 176 7.73 -13.22 3.65
N LEU A 177 6.64 -13.89 4.07
CA LEU A 177 6.03 -15.00 3.31
C LEU A 177 5.60 -14.56 1.89
N LYS A 178 5.14 -13.31 1.74
CA LYS A 178 4.74 -12.79 0.45
C LYS A 178 5.94 -12.50 -0.45
N MET A 179 7.01 -11.94 0.10
CA MET A 179 8.26 -11.67 -0.61
C MET A 179 8.93 -12.98 -1.03
N GLU A 180 9.02 -13.97 -0.13
CA GLU A 180 9.52 -15.32 -0.40
C GLU A 180 8.77 -15.96 -1.57
N LYS A 181 7.42 -15.92 -1.53
CA LYS A 181 6.58 -16.43 -2.62
C LYS A 181 6.81 -15.74 -3.96
N TRP A 182 7.24 -14.48 -3.97
CA TRP A 182 7.55 -13.79 -5.22
C TRP A 182 8.94 -14.15 -5.72
N SER A 183 9.95 -14.15 -4.85
CA SER A 183 11.30 -14.58 -5.19
C SER A 183 11.34 -16.03 -5.69
N SER A 184 10.62 -16.96 -5.04
CA SER A 184 10.54 -18.36 -5.47
C SER A 184 9.85 -18.55 -6.83
N ARG A 185 9.13 -17.53 -7.30
CA ARG A 185 8.57 -17.48 -8.65
C ARG A 185 9.49 -16.80 -9.67
N GLY A 186 10.68 -16.32 -9.27
CA GLY A 186 11.58 -15.57 -10.15
C GLY A 186 11.16 -14.11 -10.38
N LEU A 187 10.32 -13.56 -9.50
CA LEU A 187 9.98 -12.13 -9.53
C LEU A 187 11.00 -11.32 -8.74
N ALA A 188 11.43 -10.21 -9.33
CA ALA A 188 12.33 -9.25 -8.73
C ALA A 188 11.69 -7.86 -8.67
N GLY A 189 12.20 -7.04 -7.76
CA GLY A 189 11.95 -5.60 -7.73
C GLY A 189 13.01 -4.83 -8.50
N LEU A 190 12.70 -3.59 -8.86
CA LEU A 190 13.63 -2.63 -9.45
C LEU A 190 14.11 -1.67 -8.36
N CYS A 191 15.42 -1.46 -8.24
CA CYS A 191 16.02 -0.46 -7.36
C CYS A 191 17.20 0.20 -8.09
N GLY A 192 17.11 1.50 -8.34
CA GLY A 192 18.08 2.21 -9.17
C GLY A 192 18.17 1.61 -10.57
N GLU A 193 19.38 1.25 -10.99
CA GLU A 193 19.65 0.57 -12.27
C GLU A 193 19.64 -0.97 -12.15
N GLY A 194 19.43 -1.51 -10.94
CA GLY A 194 19.53 -2.94 -10.65
C GLY A 194 18.20 -3.63 -10.35
N TYR A 195 18.28 -4.97 -10.31
CA TYR A 195 17.22 -5.84 -9.80
C TYR A 195 17.58 -6.29 -8.39
N TYR A 196 16.56 -6.43 -7.53
CA TYR A 196 16.73 -7.02 -6.21
C TYR A 196 15.73 -8.16 -6.00
N SER A 197 16.17 -9.19 -5.29
CA SER A 197 15.34 -10.27 -4.79
C SER A 197 14.51 -9.77 -3.63
N HIS A 198 13.18 -9.85 -3.77
CA HIS A 198 12.25 -9.46 -2.71
C HIS A 198 12.53 -10.17 -1.37
N HIS A 199 13.01 -11.41 -1.40
CA HIS A 199 13.36 -12.16 -0.21
C HIS A 199 14.85 -12.16 0.14
N GLY A 200 15.72 -12.14 -0.87
CA GLY A 200 17.17 -12.28 -0.67
C GLY A 200 17.84 -11.00 -0.20
N ASP A 201 17.29 -9.84 -0.56
CA ASP A 201 17.89 -8.56 -0.27
C ASP A 201 17.28 -7.90 0.97
N SER A 202 18.15 -7.27 1.77
CA SER A 202 17.80 -6.60 3.03
C SER A 202 16.77 -5.48 2.85
N CYS A 203 16.67 -4.92 1.64
CA CYS A 203 15.70 -3.91 1.25
C CYS A 203 14.27 -4.30 1.57
N SER A 204 13.88 -5.54 1.33
CA SER A 204 12.49 -5.98 1.48
C SER A 204 12.25 -6.88 2.69
N LEU A 205 13.29 -7.23 3.46
CA LEU A 205 13.18 -8.12 4.61
C LEU A 205 12.77 -7.40 5.91
N ASN A 206 12.99 -6.10 6.07
CA ASN A 206 12.83 -5.39 7.35
C ASN A 206 11.82 -4.24 7.30
N THR A 207 10.61 -4.49 6.79
CA THR A 207 9.51 -3.50 6.73
C THR A 207 9.12 -2.91 8.09
N VAL A 208 9.18 -3.67 9.18
CA VAL A 208 8.63 -3.24 10.49
C VAL A 208 9.72 -2.78 11.48
N ARG A 209 11.01 -2.92 11.16
CA ARG A 209 12.08 -2.62 12.14
C ARG A 209 12.74 -1.25 12.00
N ILE A 210 12.77 -0.67 10.81
CA ILE A 210 13.48 0.59 10.55
C ILE A 210 12.75 1.34 9.43
N GLY A 211 11.96 2.35 9.77
CA GLY A 211 11.32 3.21 8.79
C GLY A 211 10.88 4.52 9.43
N LYS A 212 11.41 5.63 8.93
CA LYS A 212 10.92 6.96 9.28
C LYS A 212 9.52 7.10 8.72
N LEU A 213 8.53 7.22 9.60
CA LEU A 213 7.12 7.27 9.25
C LEU A 213 6.78 8.64 8.65
N GLN A 214 6.41 8.68 7.36
CA GLN A 214 5.69 9.84 6.83
C GLN A 214 4.19 9.53 6.93
N VAL A 215 3.49 10.27 7.78
CA VAL A 215 2.04 10.16 7.96
C VAL A 215 1.36 11.31 7.23
N ASP A 216 0.47 10.99 6.30
CA ASP A 216 -0.53 11.97 5.88
C ASP A 216 -1.71 11.89 6.85
N GLN A 217 -1.94 12.95 7.62
CA GLN A 217 -3.05 13.05 8.56
C GLN A 217 -4.03 14.14 8.12
N GLU A 218 -4.93 13.82 7.19
CA GLU A 218 -6.00 14.77 6.83
C GLU A 218 -7.11 14.85 7.90
N ARG A 219 -7.26 13.84 8.77
CA ARG A 219 -8.30 13.83 9.82
C ARG A 219 -7.94 14.70 11.04
N ASN A 220 -6.75 15.30 11.11
CA ASN A 220 -6.30 16.06 12.30
C ASN A 220 -6.46 17.60 12.21
N GLU A 221 -6.73 18.18 11.04
CA GLU A 221 -6.65 19.65 10.88
C GLU A 221 -7.91 20.44 11.28
N SER A 222 -9.01 19.82 11.75
CA SER A 222 -10.25 20.56 12.02
C SER A 222 -10.50 20.96 13.48
N ARG A 223 -9.57 20.77 14.43
CA ARG A 223 -9.84 21.11 15.86
C ARG A 223 -8.71 21.74 16.68
N TYR A 224 -7.57 22.14 16.12
CA TYR A 224 -6.55 22.84 16.89
C TYR A 224 -6.09 24.13 16.22
N SER A 225 -6.19 25.22 16.99
CA SER A 225 -5.70 26.55 16.67
C SER A 225 -4.21 26.53 16.31
N ALA A 226 -3.85 27.37 15.33
CA ALA A 226 -2.51 27.55 14.81
C ALA A 226 -1.41 27.54 15.89
N GLY A 227 -0.42 26.67 15.71
CA GLY A 227 0.84 26.70 16.45
C GLY A 227 1.23 25.38 17.09
N GLN A 228 1.88 24.48 16.32
CA GLN A 228 3.11 23.77 16.71
C GLN A 228 3.57 22.83 15.57
N HIS A 229 4.79 23.06 15.10
CA HIS A 229 5.47 22.27 14.09
C HIS A 229 6.01 20.94 14.63
N SER A 230 6.10 19.96 13.72
CA SER A 230 7.12 18.91 13.57
C SER A 230 7.83 18.39 14.83
N LEU A 231 7.63 17.10 15.12
CA LEU A 231 8.68 16.09 15.33
C LEU A 231 8.01 14.79 15.73
N VAL A 232 8.31 13.69 15.04
CA VAL A 232 8.31 12.39 15.72
C VAL A 232 9.50 11.57 15.21
N ASP A 233 10.67 11.92 15.72
CA ASP A 233 11.74 10.95 15.90
C ASP A 233 11.33 10.00 17.05
N GLY A 234 11.43 8.69 16.81
CA GLY A 234 11.51 7.70 17.90
C GLY A 234 10.22 7.08 18.45
N GLN A 235 9.05 7.22 17.80
CA GLN A 235 7.86 6.46 18.23
C GLN A 235 7.85 5.04 17.67
N SER A 236 7.73 4.06 18.57
CA SER A 236 7.71 2.63 18.28
C SER A 236 6.27 2.14 18.14
N PHE A 237 6.04 1.33 17.11
CA PHE A 237 4.88 0.44 17.01
C PHE A 237 5.12 -0.75 17.94
N ARG A 238 4.62 -0.75 19.17
CA ARG A 238 4.52 -1.97 19.98
C ARG A 238 3.08 -2.23 20.34
#